data_AF-A0A7J6TIM0-F1
#
_entry.id   AF-A0A7J6TIM0-F1
#
_cell.length_a   1.000
_cell.length_b   1.000
_cell.length_c   1.000
_cell.angle_alpha   90.00
_cell.angle_beta   90.00
_cell.angle_gamma   90.00
#
_symmetry.space_group_name_H-M   'P 1'
#
loop_
_entity.id
_entity.type
_entity.pdbx_description
1 polymer ?
#
loop_
_entity_poly.entity_id
_entity_poly.type
_entity_poly.pdbx_seq_one_letter_code
_entity_poly.pdbx_strand_id
1 'polypeptide(L)'
;PLPESGVAYPFISERLAEANNGLVIESEHRYYGSSVPPKYEESLPYLSVEQSLMDHATILRYTLETVEGAKRCRVVAIGGSYSGFLALAFRLRYPKLVYAAYASSSPGRFYSQEAPYDGGYYSLLTDAADRIRPNCSASVIRAFDDLRNRYGDRVTFEQAKDELSICNPEAFGSEDDVLEELLQMVRIEFSGANMASYPPDSNSSTYKLCTTVEQSGIQGVFKAMAKGDTCLDVTRHLPSPDKNGVYSASCGDWTG
;
A
#
# COMPACT_ATOMS: atom_id res chain seq x y z
N PRO A 1 -0.42 1.07 -20.89
CA PRO A 1 0.67 2.06 -21.07
C PRO A 1 1.50 2.14 -19.80
N LEU A 2 2.79 1.78 -19.87
CA LEU A 2 3.74 2.13 -18.81
C LEU A 2 3.78 3.65 -18.67
N PRO A 3 3.89 4.22 -17.46
CA PRO A 3 3.92 5.66 -17.30
C PRO A 3 5.13 6.26 -18.04
N GLU A 4 4.93 7.38 -18.73
CA GLU A 4 5.97 8.04 -19.57
C GLU A 4 7.21 8.47 -18.77
N SER A 5 7.02 8.69 -17.47
CA SER A 5 8.08 8.71 -16.48
C SER A 5 7.88 7.49 -15.60
N GLY A 6 8.94 6.72 -15.40
CA GLY A 6 8.93 5.63 -14.45
C GLY A 6 8.37 6.04 -13.08
N VAL A 7 7.80 5.09 -12.34
CA VAL A 7 7.39 5.33 -10.94
C VAL A 7 8.61 5.61 -10.05
N ALA A 8 9.82 5.42 -10.57
CA ALA A 8 11.06 5.69 -9.84
C ALA A 8 11.27 7.19 -9.63
N TYR A 9 11.25 7.57 -8.35
CA TYR A 9 11.95 8.71 -7.74
C TYR A 9 12.62 9.63 -8.78
N PRO A 10 12.00 10.75 -9.19
CA PRO A 10 12.60 11.70 -10.13
C PRO A 10 14.01 12.12 -9.72
N PHE A 11 14.29 12.13 -8.41
CA PHE A 11 15.64 12.33 -7.89
C PHE A 11 16.66 11.30 -8.38
N ILE A 12 16.31 10.02 -8.48
CA ILE A 12 17.20 8.96 -8.98
C ILE A 12 17.46 9.15 -10.47
N SER A 13 16.40 9.26 -11.28
CA SER A 13 16.49 9.31 -12.74
C SER A 13 17.00 10.65 -13.26
N GLU A 14 16.58 11.76 -12.68
CA GLU A 14 16.91 13.10 -13.18
C GLU A 14 18.10 13.74 -12.46
N ARG A 15 18.48 13.30 -11.25
CA ARG A 15 19.59 13.90 -10.50
C ARG A 15 20.75 12.96 -10.27
N LEU A 16 20.53 11.80 -9.65
CA LEU A 16 21.63 10.88 -9.34
C LEU A 16 22.23 10.28 -10.59
N ALA A 17 21.39 9.85 -11.55
CA ALA A 17 21.88 9.30 -12.80
C ALA A 17 22.69 10.34 -13.57
N GLU A 18 22.17 11.57 -13.73
CA GLU A 18 22.89 12.67 -14.39
C GLU A 18 24.24 12.96 -13.71
N ALA A 19 24.24 13.15 -12.38
CA ALA A 19 25.45 13.48 -11.62
C ALA A 19 26.53 12.37 -11.65
N ASN A 20 26.15 11.12 -11.91
CA ASN A 20 27.06 9.97 -11.94
C ASN A 20 27.30 9.42 -13.35
N ASN A 21 26.78 10.07 -14.40
CA ASN A 21 26.75 9.53 -15.77
C ASN A 21 26.24 8.08 -15.79
N GLY A 22 25.16 7.84 -15.03
CA GLY A 22 24.61 6.53 -14.73
C GLY A 22 23.51 6.12 -15.70
N LEU A 23 23.37 4.81 -15.87
CA LEU A 23 22.22 4.19 -16.53
C LEU A 23 21.16 3.82 -15.49
N VAL A 24 19.90 4.15 -15.76
CA VAL A 24 18.77 3.73 -14.93
C VAL A 24 18.04 2.58 -15.61
N ILE A 25 17.75 1.54 -14.84
CA ILE A 25 17.00 0.37 -15.28
C ILE A 25 15.79 0.25 -14.35
N GLU A 26 14.61 0.40 -14.92
CA GLU A 26 13.34 0.18 -14.21
C GLU A 26 12.73 -1.12 -14.70
N SER A 27 12.95 -2.17 -13.93
CA SER A 27 12.38 -3.50 -14.20
C SER A 27 11.07 -3.67 -13.44
N GLU A 28 9.98 -3.91 -14.16
CA GLU A 28 8.68 -4.22 -13.59
C GLU A 28 8.69 -5.62 -12.94
N HIS A 29 8.03 -5.74 -11.79
CA HIS A 29 7.95 -7.00 -11.06
C HIS A 29 7.01 -7.97 -11.78
N ARG A 30 7.39 -9.25 -11.87
CA ARG A 30 6.51 -10.31 -12.39
C ARG A 30 5.13 -10.28 -11.73
N TYR A 31 4.07 -10.52 -12.49
CA TYR A 31 2.66 -10.43 -12.09
C TYR A 31 2.09 -9.02 -11.88
N TYR A 32 2.89 -7.97 -12.04
CA TYR A 32 2.42 -6.59 -11.93
C TYR A 32 2.47 -5.89 -13.29
N GLY A 33 1.54 -4.95 -13.50
CA GLY A 33 1.46 -4.14 -14.71
C GLY A 33 1.34 -4.99 -15.97
N SER A 34 2.30 -4.86 -16.88
CA SER A 34 2.32 -5.60 -18.14
C SER A 34 3.13 -6.90 -18.06
N SER A 35 3.85 -7.12 -16.96
CA SER A 35 4.76 -8.25 -16.75
C SER A 35 4.05 -9.48 -16.19
N VAL A 36 2.94 -9.87 -16.82
CA VAL A 36 2.09 -10.99 -16.37
C VAL A 36 2.37 -12.23 -17.22
N PRO A 37 2.79 -13.37 -16.61
CA PRO A 37 2.99 -14.61 -17.36
C PRO A 37 1.70 -15.10 -18.04
N PRO A 38 1.80 -15.79 -19.19
CA PRO A 38 0.65 -16.46 -19.78
C PRO A 38 0.12 -17.52 -18.81
N LYS A 39 -1.20 -17.74 -18.81
CA LYS A 39 -1.90 -18.64 -17.88
C LYS A 39 -1.71 -18.24 -16.40
N TYR A 40 -2.18 -17.04 -16.06
CA TYR A 40 -2.02 -16.42 -14.74
C TYR A 40 -2.26 -17.40 -13.57
N GLU A 41 -3.43 -18.03 -13.51
CA GLU A 41 -3.81 -18.95 -12.43
C GLU A 41 -2.84 -20.13 -12.27
N GLU A 42 -2.49 -20.81 -13.38
CA GLU A 42 -1.53 -21.92 -13.37
C GLU A 42 -0.12 -21.48 -12.94
N SER A 43 0.20 -20.21 -13.20
CA SER A 43 1.53 -19.68 -12.94
C SER A 43 1.71 -19.11 -11.54
N LEU A 44 0.65 -18.90 -10.74
CA LEU A 44 0.74 -18.30 -9.40
C LEU A 44 1.81 -18.88 -8.47
N PRO A 45 2.17 -20.19 -8.50
CA PRO A 45 3.29 -20.72 -7.73
C PRO A 45 4.65 -20.05 -8.02
N TYR A 46 4.80 -19.34 -9.14
CA TYR A 46 6.02 -18.60 -9.49
C TYR A 46 5.99 -17.12 -9.07
N LEU A 47 4.93 -16.66 -8.39
CA LEU A 47 4.91 -15.36 -7.72
C LEU A 47 5.68 -15.48 -6.40
N SER A 48 7.01 -15.41 -6.48
CA SER A 48 7.89 -15.46 -5.31
C SER A 48 9.01 -14.42 -5.39
N VAL A 49 9.58 -14.07 -4.23
CA VAL A 49 10.73 -13.16 -4.12
C VAL A 49 11.93 -13.70 -4.88
N GLU A 50 12.26 -14.98 -4.70
CA GLU A 50 13.42 -15.63 -5.35
C GLU A 50 13.32 -15.55 -6.87
N GLN A 51 12.11 -15.81 -7.36
CA GLN A 51 11.75 -15.75 -8.76
C GLN A 51 11.86 -14.33 -9.32
N SER A 52 11.33 -13.32 -8.63
CA SER A 52 11.52 -11.91 -8.98
C SER A 52 13.01 -11.52 -9.01
N LEU A 53 13.81 -11.94 -8.01
CA LEU A 53 15.25 -11.65 -7.99
C LEU A 53 15.99 -12.29 -9.17
N MET A 54 15.57 -13.47 -9.63
CA MET A 54 16.12 -14.11 -10.82
C MET A 54 15.81 -13.33 -12.11
N ASP A 55 14.62 -12.76 -12.23
CA ASP A 55 14.27 -11.88 -13.36
C ASP A 55 15.16 -10.64 -13.37
N HIS A 56 15.25 -9.95 -12.23
CA HIS A 56 16.10 -8.76 -12.10
C HIS A 56 17.57 -9.07 -12.40
N ALA A 57 18.09 -10.22 -11.95
CA ALA A 57 19.44 -10.67 -12.29
C ALA A 57 19.63 -10.92 -13.79
N THR A 58 18.61 -11.49 -14.46
CA THR A 58 18.65 -11.79 -15.89
C THR A 58 18.62 -10.52 -16.72
N ILE A 59 17.69 -9.62 -16.42
CA ILE A 59 17.59 -8.29 -17.05
C ILE A 59 18.90 -7.54 -16.90
N LEU A 60 19.44 -7.47 -15.67
CA LEU A 60 20.66 -6.72 -15.40
C LEU A 60 21.87 -7.29 -16.15
N ARG A 61 22.04 -8.62 -16.21
CA ARG A 61 23.11 -9.24 -17.00
C ARG A 61 22.98 -8.89 -18.48
N TYR A 62 21.78 -9.02 -19.03
CA TYR A 62 21.50 -8.66 -20.41
C TYR A 62 21.85 -7.19 -20.68
N THR A 63 21.46 -6.27 -19.80
CA THR A 63 21.80 -4.84 -19.93
C THR A 63 23.30 -4.60 -19.88
N LEU A 64 24.02 -5.20 -18.93
CA LEU A 64 25.48 -5.05 -18.80
C LEU A 64 26.25 -5.62 -20.01
N GLU A 65 25.67 -6.61 -20.70
CA GLU A 65 26.26 -7.22 -21.90
C GLU A 65 25.94 -6.45 -23.19
N THR A 66 24.74 -5.87 -23.29
CA THR A 66 24.23 -5.28 -24.54
C THR A 66 24.37 -3.77 -24.64
N VAL A 67 24.39 -3.05 -23.51
CA VAL A 67 24.56 -1.60 -23.50
C VAL A 67 26.05 -1.25 -23.52
N GLU A 68 26.46 -0.48 -24.52
CA GLU A 68 27.85 -0.04 -24.67
C GLU A 68 28.31 0.73 -23.42
N GLY A 69 29.52 0.41 -22.93
CA GLY A 69 30.07 1.00 -21.72
C GLY A 69 29.53 0.42 -20.39
N ALA A 70 28.39 -0.28 -20.38
CA ALA A 70 27.75 -0.74 -19.15
C ALA A 70 28.48 -1.90 -18.45
N LYS A 71 29.24 -2.73 -19.18
CA LYS A 71 29.90 -3.95 -18.66
C LYS A 71 30.79 -3.74 -17.42
N ARG A 72 31.33 -2.52 -17.22
CA ARG A 72 32.20 -2.16 -16.08
C ARG A 72 31.50 -1.30 -15.03
N CYS A 73 30.22 -0.99 -15.20
CA CYS A 73 29.48 -0.16 -14.27
C CYS A 73 29.25 -0.90 -12.94
N ARG A 74 29.35 -0.15 -11.84
CA ARG A 74 28.86 -0.63 -10.54
C ARG A 74 27.35 -0.48 -10.50
N VAL A 75 26.66 -1.50 -10.02
CA VAL A 75 25.20 -1.49 -9.94
C VAL A 75 24.74 -1.19 -8.53
N VAL A 76 23.86 -0.21 -8.37
CA VAL A 76 23.17 0.08 -7.11
C VAL A 76 21.70 -0.32 -7.27
N ALA A 77 21.23 -1.26 -6.46
CA ALA A 77 19.81 -1.61 -6.41
C ALA A 77 19.06 -0.60 -5.54
N ILE A 78 17.93 -0.08 -6.00
CA ILE A 78 17.19 0.99 -5.33
C ILE A 78 15.73 0.58 -5.24
N GLY A 79 15.12 0.73 -4.07
CA GLY A 79 13.70 0.46 -3.89
C GLY A 79 13.12 1.07 -2.62
N GLY A 80 11.80 1.25 -2.61
CA GLY A 80 11.00 1.69 -1.47
C GLY A 80 9.99 0.64 -1.01
N SER A 81 9.67 0.57 0.28
CA SER A 81 8.70 -0.39 0.83
C SER A 81 9.10 -1.84 0.47
N TYR A 82 8.19 -2.65 -0.09
CA TYR A 82 8.48 -3.99 -0.60
C TYR A 82 9.64 -4.02 -1.61
N SER A 83 9.68 -3.08 -2.56
CA SER A 83 10.81 -3.00 -3.52
C SER A 83 12.14 -2.65 -2.84
N GLY A 84 12.10 -1.99 -1.69
CA GLY A 84 13.28 -1.77 -0.84
C GLY A 84 13.79 -3.07 -0.22
N PHE A 85 12.88 -3.95 0.19
CA PHE A 85 13.24 -5.30 0.63
C PHE A 85 13.85 -6.11 -0.51
N LEU A 86 13.27 -6.04 -1.71
CA LEU A 86 13.85 -6.67 -2.90
C LEU A 86 15.25 -6.13 -3.22
N ALA A 87 15.48 -4.81 -3.14
CA ALA A 87 16.80 -4.23 -3.35
C ALA A 87 17.85 -4.78 -2.37
N LEU A 88 17.49 -4.87 -1.07
CA LEU A 88 18.34 -5.46 -0.05
C LEU A 88 18.60 -6.95 -0.33
N ALA A 89 17.56 -7.73 -0.57
CA ALA A 89 17.65 -9.16 -0.88
C ALA A 89 18.48 -9.41 -2.16
N PHE A 90 18.35 -8.54 -3.17
CA PHE A 90 19.11 -8.64 -4.41
C PHE A 90 20.61 -8.44 -4.17
N ARG A 91 20.99 -7.46 -3.34
CA ARG A 91 22.38 -7.24 -2.93
C ARG A 91 22.96 -8.41 -2.13
N LEU A 92 22.16 -9.01 -1.25
CA LEU A 92 22.58 -10.15 -0.45
C LEU A 92 22.73 -11.42 -1.30
N ARG A 93 21.80 -11.66 -2.22
CA ARG A 93 21.75 -12.89 -3.04
C ARG A 93 22.72 -12.85 -4.23
N TYR A 94 22.95 -11.68 -4.83
CA TYR A 94 23.79 -11.48 -6.00
C TYR A 94 24.92 -10.45 -5.74
N PRO A 95 25.79 -10.68 -4.74
CA PRO A 95 26.80 -9.70 -4.30
C PRO A 95 27.87 -9.38 -5.34
N LYS A 96 28.04 -10.23 -6.36
CA LYS A 96 28.94 -10.00 -7.50
C LYS A 96 28.32 -9.13 -8.58
N LEU A 97 26.99 -9.07 -8.64
CA LEU A 97 26.25 -8.33 -9.66
C LEU A 97 25.81 -6.96 -9.13
N VAL A 98 25.41 -6.90 -7.85
CA VAL A 98 24.93 -5.69 -7.18
C VAL A 98 26.00 -5.22 -6.20
N TYR A 99 26.50 -4.00 -6.38
CA TYR A 99 27.53 -3.39 -5.56
C TYR A 99 26.98 -2.87 -4.22
N ALA A 100 25.83 -2.20 -4.26
CA ALA A 100 25.15 -1.65 -3.08
C ALA A 100 23.63 -1.68 -3.24
N ALA A 101 22.90 -1.57 -2.13
CA ALA A 101 21.45 -1.42 -2.14
C ALA A 101 21.02 -0.21 -1.31
N TYR A 102 20.02 0.53 -1.80
CA TYR A 102 19.30 1.56 -1.07
C TYR A 102 17.86 1.08 -0.84
N ALA A 103 17.57 0.67 0.39
CA ALA A 103 16.29 0.12 0.82
C ALA A 103 15.50 1.15 1.62
N SER A 104 14.82 2.06 0.92
CA SER A 104 14.05 3.16 1.53
C SER A 104 12.78 2.65 2.22
N SER A 105 12.59 2.99 3.50
CA SER A 105 11.38 2.63 4.27
C SER A 105 10.96 1.15 4.12
N SER A 106 11.94 0.25 4.02
CA SER A 106 11.68 -1.18 3.85
C SER A 106 11.31 -1.82 5.20
N PRO A 107 10.12 -2.45 5.33
CA PRO A 107 9.69 -3.06 6.59
C PRO A 107 10.32 -4.46 6.77
N GLY A 108 11.66 -4.56 6.67
CA GLY A 108 12.37 -5.84 6.63
C GLY A 108 12.08 -6.77 7.82
N ARG A 109 11.85 -6.21 9.02
CA ARG A 109 11.48 -6.99 10.21
C ARG A 109 10.08 -7.60 10.15
N PHE A 110 9.15 -6.97 9.43
CA PHE A 110 7.84 -7.58 9.17
C PHE A 110 8.01 -8.77 8.22
N TYR A 111 8.77 -8.59 7.14
CA TYR A 111 9.03 -9.68 6.18
C TYR A 111 9.84 -10.84 6.76
N SER A 112 10.75 -10.58 7.72
CA SER A 112 11.47 -11.62 8.43
C SER A 112 10.72 -12.19 9.65
N GLN A 113 9.48 -11.74 9.90
CA GLN A 113 8.66 -12.14 11.05
C GLN A 113 9.34 -11.91 12.42
N GLU A 114 10.21 -10.90 12.48
CA GLU A 114 10.89 -10.46 13.70
C GLU A 114 10.16 -9.30 14.40
N ALA A 115 9.23 -8.65 13.70
CA ALA A 115 8.38 -7.63 14.29
C ALA A 115 7.31 -8.28 15.18
N PRO A 116 7.05 -7.76 16.39
CA PRO A 116 5.95 -8.25 17.22
C PRO A 116 4.60 -7.90 16.56
N TYR A 117 3.64 -8.82 16.67
CA TYR A 117 2.25 -8.62 16.26
C TYR A 117 1.44 -7.97 17.40
N ASP A 118 1.89 -6.81 17.88
CA ASP A 118 1.32 -6.10 19.05
C ASP A 118 0.58 -4.81 18.69
N GLY A 119 0.39 -4.54 17.39
CA GLY A 119 -0.25 -3.32 16.90
C GLY A 119 0.67 -2.09 16.83
N GLY A 120 1.99 -2.25 17.02
CA GLY A 120 2.95 -1.14 16.97
C GLY A 120 2.88 -0.28 15.70
N TYR A 121 2.54 -0.86 14.54
CA TYR A 121 2.28 -0.11 13.30
C TYR A 121 1.16 0.93 13.47
N TYR A 122 0.01 0.52 14.00
CA TYR A 122 -1.13 1.41 14.22
C TYR A 122 -0.87 2.41 15.36
N SER A 123 -0.05 2.06 16.35
CA SER A 123 0.42 3.03 17.36
C SER A 123 1.22 4.17 16.72
N LEU A 124 2.15 3.85 15.81
CA LEU A 124 2.93 4.86 15.10
C LEU A 124 2.06 5.73 14.19
N LEU A 125 1.07 5.15 13.53
CA LEU A 125 0.09 5.90 12.72
C LEU A 125 -0.74 6.87 13.58
N THR A 126 -1.15 6.43 14.76
CA THR A 126 -1.92 7.25 15.72
C THR A 126 -1.08 8.44 16.18
N ASP A 127 0.18 8.19 16.59
CA ASP A 127 1.11 9.24 17.01
C ASP A 127 1.41 10.24 15.88
N ALA A 128 1.58 9.74 14.64
CA ALA A 128 1.84 10.58 13.48
C ALA A 128 0.63 11.49 13.17
N ALA A 129 -0.58 10.94 13.22
CA ALA A 129 -1.80 11.70 13.00
C ALA A 129 -1.99 12.81 14.05
N ASP A 130 -1.71 12.52 15.33
CA ASP A 130 -1.80 13.52 16.41
C ASP A 130 -0.73 14.61 16.31
N ARG A 131 0.47 14.29 15.81
CA ARG A 131 1.51 15.29 15.53
C ARG A 131 1.11 16.22 14.39
N ILE A 132 0.45 15.70 13.36
CA ILE A 132 -0.04 16.48 12.23
C ILE A 132 -1.22 17.37 12.66
N ARG A 133 -2.14 16.81 13.44
CA ARG A 133 -3.33 17.50 13.93
C ARG A 133 -3.64 17.10 15.37
N PRO A 134 -3.52 18.03 16.33
CA PRO A 134 -3.84 17.76 17.73
C PRO A 134 -5.25 17.20 17.90
N ASN A 135 -5.41 16.23 18.80
CA ASN A 135 -6.67 15.55 19.14
C ASN A 135 -7.29 14.72 17.98
N CYS A 136 -6.51 14.35 16.97
CA CYS A 136 -7.01 13.48 15.90
C CYS A 136 -7.41 12.11 16.44
N SER A 137 -6.53 11.44 17.20
CA SER A 137 -6.76 10.11 17.77
C SER A 137 -8.01 10.09 18.65
N ALA A 138 -8.17 11.09 19.53
CA ALA A 138 -9.32 11.21 20.39
C ALA A 138 -10.63 11.37 19.60
N SER A 139 -10.60 12.08 18.46
CA SER A 139 -11.75 12.23 17.57
C SER A 139 -12.09 10.92 16.85
N VAL A 140 -11.07 10.20 16.41
CA VAL A 140 -11.22 8.87 15.78
C VAL A 140 -11.78 7.84 16.76
N ILE A 141 -11.26 7.78 17.99
CA ILE A 141 -11.75 6.88 19.03
C ILE A 141 -13.23 7.17 19.33
N ARG A 142 -13.60 8.44 19.55
CA ARG A 142 -15.00 8.81 19.77
C ARG A 142 -15.89 8.41 18.60
N ALA A 143 -15.45 8.63 17.37
CA ALA A 143 -16.24 8.27 16.21
C ALA A 143 -16.44 6.74 16.07
N PHE A 144 -15.46 5.93 16.46
CA PHE A 144 -15.61 4.47 16.54
C PHE A 144 -16.57 4.05 17.65
N ASP A 145 -16.46 4.67 18.83
CA ASP A 145 -17.38 4.42 19.95
C ASP A 145 -18.82 4.80 19.58
N ASP A 146 -19.04 5.93 18.91
CA ASP A 146 -20.36 6.36 18.45
C ASP A 146 -20.97 5.35 17.45
N LEU A 147 -20.16 4.81 16.54
CA LEU A 147 -20.59 3.80 15.59
C LEU A 147 -21.01 2.51 16.32
N ARG A 148 -20.19 2.01 17.23
CA ARG A 148 -20.48 0.82 18.04
C ARG A 148 -21.68 1.02 18.96
N ASN A 149 -21.84 2.19 19.57
CA ASN A 149 -22.99 2.49 20.41
C ASN A 149 -24.30 2.53 19.60
N ARG A 150 -24.23 2.93 18.33
CA ARG A 150 -25.41 3.00 17.44
C ARG A 150 -25.86 1.64 16.92
N TYR A 151 -24.91 0.80 16.49
CA TYR A 151 -25.21 -0.46 15.81
C TYR A 151 -24.96 -1.72 16.66
N GLY A 152 -24.32 -1.58 17.82
CA GLY A 152 -23.81 -2.71 18.58
C GLY A 152 -22.69 -3.41 17.82
N ASP A 153 -22.73 -4.74 17.80
CA ASP A 153 -21.73 -5.58 17.13
C ASP A 153 -22.10 -5.96 15.68
N ARG A 154 -23.24 -5.47 15.15
CA ARG A 154 -23.73 -5.85 13.82
C ARG A 154 -24.39 -4.70 13.09
N VAL A 155 -24.05 -4.55 11.81
CA VAL A 155 -24.69 -3.60 10.88
C VAL A 155 -25.40 -4.40 9.79
N THR A 156 -26.70 -4.23 9.64
CA THR A 156 -27.44 -4.89 8.55
C THR A 156 -27.11 -4.26 7.19
N PHE A 157 -27.35 -4.97 6.10
CA PHE A 157 -27.15 -4.42 4.76
C PHE A 157 -28.06 -3.21 4.50
N GLU A 158 -29.27 -3.20 5.06
CA GLU A 158 -30.19 -2.05 5.00
C GLU A 158 -29.60 -0.84 5.73
N GLN A 159 -29.10 -1.01 6.96
CA GLN A 159 -28.45 0.06 7.71
C GLN A 159 -27.19 0.58 7.01
N ALA A 160 -26.38 -0.31 6.45
CA ALA A 160 -25.20 0.08 5.69
C ALA A 160 -25.56 0.93 4.47
N LYS A 161 -26.62 0.59 3.74
CA LYS A 161 -27.11 1.36 2.58
C LYS A 161 -27.70 2.70 3.00
N ASP A 162 -28.67 2.68 3.90
CA ASP A 162 -29.54 3.82 4.13
C ASP A 162 -28.93 4.81 5.12
N GLU A 163 -28.16 4.31 6.10
CA GLU A 163 -27.58 5.16 7.16
C GLU A 163 -26.09 5.45 6.98
N LEU A 164 -25.33 4.52 6.41
CA LEU A 164 -23.88 4.69 6.17
C LEU A 164 -23.53 5.00 4.71
N SER A 165 -24.54 5.04 3.82
CA SER A 165 -24.37 5.34 2.40
C SER A 165 -23.38 4.39 1.72
N ILE A 166 -23.47 3.09 1.97
CA ILE A 166 -22.69 2.04 1.31
C ILE A 166 -23.52 1.46 0.16
N CYS A 167 -23.02 1.47 -1.08
CA CYS A 167 -23.84 1.08 -2.23
C CYS A 167 -24.16 -0.42 -2.26
N ASN A 168 -23.19 -1.24 -1.88
CA ASN A 168 -23.15 -2.68 -2.11
C ASN A 168 -22.55 -3.44 -0.91
N PRO A 169 -23.12 -3.30 0.30
CA PRO A 169 -22.62 -3.97 1.50
C PRO A 169 -22.67 -5.50 1.41
N GLU A 170 -23.48 -6.07 0.52
CA GLU A 170 -23.50 -7.52 0.24
C GLU A 170 -22.16 -8.04 -0.29
N ALA A 171 -21.31 -7.15 -0.82
CA ALA A 171 -19.96 -7.51 -1.24
C ALA A 171 -19.10 -8.05 -0.07
N PHE A 172 -19.43 -7.70 1.17
CA PHE A 172 -18.80 -8.25 2.38
C PHE A 172 -19.22 -9.70 2.69
N GLY A 173 -20.19 -10.26 1.96
CA GLY A 173 -20.62 -11.65 2.10
C GLY A 173 -21.62 -11.88 3.23
N SER A 174 -21.37 -11.35 4.44
CA SER A 174 -22.25 -11.51 5.61
C SER A 174 -22.50 -10.18 6.33
N GLU A 175 -23.70 -10.01 6.91
CA GLU A 175 -24.00 -8.86 7.79
C GLU A 175 -23.19 -8.87 9.08
N ASP A 176 -22.72 -10.04 9.52
CA ASP A 176 -21.87 -10.15 10.71
C ASP A 176 -20.46 -9.58 10.44
N ASP A 177 -20.04 -9.47 9.17
CA ASP A 177 -18.72 -8.95 8.79
C ASP A 177 -18.73 -7.43 8.50
N VAL A 178 -19.90 -6.86 8.17
CA VAL A 178 -20.04 -5.47 7.70
C VAL A 178 -19.39 -4.46 8.65
N LEU A 179 -19.63 -4.59 9.96
CA LEU A 179 -19.08 -3.63 10.92
C LEU A 179 -17.56 -3.66 10.91
N GLU A 180 -16.95 -4.84 11.07
CA GLU A 180 -15.49 -4.97 11.11
C GLU A 180 -14.83 -4.56 9.79
N GLU A 181 -15.46 -4.88 8.66
CA GLU A 181 -14.97 -4.45 7.34
C GLU A 181 -15.00 -2.93 7.19
N LEU A 182 -16.07 -2.26 7.61
CA LEU A 182 -16.17 -0.81 7.62
C LEU A 182 -15.12 -0.15 8.55
N LEU A 183 -14.88 -0.74 9.73
CA LEU A 183 -13.84 -0.28 10.65
C LEU A 183 -12.45 -0.43 10.02
N GLN A 184 -12.19 -1.56 9.37
CA GLN A 184 -10.92 -1.83 8.69
C GLN A 184 -10.70 -0.91 7.49
N MET A 185 -11.75 -0.57 6.74
CA MET A 185 -11.68 0.45 5.68
C MET A 185 -11.21 1.80 6.21
N VAL A 186 -11.76 2.26 7.34
CA VAL A 186 -11.31 3.51 7.99
C VAL A 186 -9.84 3.42 8.38
N ARG A 187 -9.38 2.29 8.93
CA ARG A 187 -7.96 2.07 9.28
C ARG A 187 -7.04 2.15 8.06
N ILE A 188 -7.43 1.55 6.94
CA ILE A 188 -6.66 1.59 5.69
C ILE A 188 -6.58 3.03 5.16
N GLU A 189 -7.67 3.80 5.20
CA GLU A 189 -7.67 5.20 4.80
C GLU A 189 -6.72 6.05 5.65
N PHE A 190 -6.72 5.88 6.97
CA PHE A 190 -5.77 6.57 7.86
C PHE A 190 -4.33 6.15 7.61
N SER A 191 -4.09 4.87 7.32
CA SER A 191 -2.77 4.34 6.97
C SER A 191 -2.26 4.97 5.67
N GLY A 192 -3.07 4.94 4.61
CA GLY A 192 -2.74 5.53 3.31
C GLY A 192 -2.54 7.04 3.39
N ALA A 193 -3.40 7.75 4.10
CA ALA A 193 -3.28 9.19 4.31
C ALA A 193 -1.97 9.57 5.02
N ASN A 194 -1.61 8.84 6.08
CA ASN A 194 -0.35 9.05 6.80
C ASN A 194 0.86 8.77 5.91
N MET A 195 0.85 7.64 5.20
CA MET A 195 1.93 7.26 4.28
C MET A 195 2.13 8.28 3.15
N ALA A 196 1.10 9.05 2.79
CA ALA A 196 1.14 10.07 1.74
C ALA A 196 1.33 11.52 2.25
N SER A 197 1.54 11.73 3.55
CA SER A 197 1.59 13.07 4.15
C SER A 197 2.96 13.74 4.01
N TYR A 198 3.27 14.23 2.79
CA TYR A 198 4.50 14.95 2.49
C TYR A 198 4.26 16.31 1.79
N PRO A 199 4.63 17.45 2.41
CA PRO A 199 5.01 17.59 3.81
C PRO A 199 3.82 17.30 4.76
N PRO A 200 4.09 16.87 6.00
CA PRO A 200 3.06 16.58 7.00
C PRO A 200 2.54 17.88 7.64
N ASP A 201 1.71 18.62 6.91
CA ASP A 201 1.14 19.91 7.33
C ASP A 201 -0.40 19.95 7.25
N SER A 202 -0.99 21.14 7.39
CA SER A 202 -2.45 21.34 7.34
C SER A 202 -3.08 21.03 5.96
N ASN A 203 -2.29 20.91 4.91
CA ASN A 203 -2.75 20.53 3.57
C ASN A 203 -2.66 19.02 3.32
N SER A 204 -1.98 18.27 4.20
CA SER A 204 -1.81 16.83 4.09
C SER A 204 -3.14 16.06 4.15
N SER A 205 -3.17 14.88 3.53
CA SER A 205 -4.34 14.00 3.53
C SER A 205 -4.74 13.60 4.95
N THR A 206 -3.76 13.35 5.84
CA THR A 206 -4.03 13.01 7.25
C THR A 206 -4.73 14.15 7.97
N TYR A 207 -4.27 15.39 7.81
CA TYR A 207 -4.90 16.54 8.45
C TYR A 207 -6.37 16.70 8.01
N LYS A 208 -6.62 16.56 6.70
CA LYS A 208 -7.98 16.62 6.13
C LYS A 208 -8.85 15.49 6.67
N LEU A 209 -8.35 14.26 6.70
CA LEU A 209 -9.09 13.10 7.19
C LEU A 209 -9.44 13.23 8.69
N CYS A 210 -8.47 13.64 9.51
CA CYS A 210 -8.72 13.95 10.92
C CYS A 210 -9.77 15.05 11.10
N THR A 211 -9.76 16.08 10.25
CA THR A 211 -10.77 17.16 10.27
C THR A 211 -12.16 16.64 9.91
N THR A 212 -12.25 15.80 8.88
CA THR A 212 -13.50 15.14 8.48
C THR A 212 -14.09 14.32 9.62
N VAL A 213 -13.26 13.53 10.30
CA VAL A 213 -13.73 12.71 11.43
C VAL A 213 -14.22 13.56 12.59
N GLU A 214 -13.50 14.63 12.96
CA GLU A 214 -13.96 15.53 14.03
C GLU A 214 -15.29 16.20 13.69
N GLN A 215 -15.50 16.58 12.42
CA GLN A 215 -16.70 17.32 12.01
C GLN A 215 -17.92 16.44 11.72
N SER A 216 -17.70 15.21 11.25
CA SER A 216 -18.74 14.39 10.64
C SER A 216 -18.67 12.91 11.03
N GLY A 217 -17.79 12.54 11.94
CA GLY A 217 -17.57 11.16 12.35
C GLY A 217 -17.14 10.25 11.20
N ILE A 218 -17.31 8.94 11.39
CA ILE A 218 -16.94 7.92 10.39
C ILE A 218 -17.75 8.04 9.10
N GLN A 219 -19.02 8.45 9.18
CA GLN A 219 -19.84 8.67 7.97
C GLN A 219 -19.22 9.74 7.06
N GLY A 220 -18.56 10.76 7.64
CA GLY A 220 -17.79 11.74 6.87
C GLY A 220 -16.65 11.10 6.08
N VAL A 221 -15.99 10.09 6.65
CA VAL A 221 -14.92 9.34 5.96
C VAL A 221 -15.50 8.59 4.76
N PHE A 222 -16.58 7.84 4.93
CA PHE A 222 -17.20 7.10 3.81
C PHE A 222 -17.70 8.03 2.70
N LYS A 223 -18.24 9.20 3.04
CA LYS A 223 -18.60 10.24 2.05
C LYS A 223 -17.39 10.78 1.30
N ALA A 224 -16.26 10.99 1.99
CA ALA A 224 -15.02 11.41 1.35
C ALA A 224 -14.47 10.32 0.40
N MET A 225 -14.55 9.06 0.81
CA MET A 225 -14.17 7.90 -0.03
C MET A 225 -15.04 7.78 -1.27
N ALA A 226 -16.34 8.09 -1.18
CA ALA A 226 -17.25 8.07 -2.33
C ALA A 226 -16.90 9.10 -3.43
N LYS A 227 -15.98 10.04 -3.18
CA LYS A 227 -15.45 11.00 -4.18
C LYS A 227 -16.55 11.76 -4.97
N GLY A 228 -17.66 12.07 -4.32
CA GLY A 228 -18.79 12.80 -4.90
C GLY A 228 -19.92 11.91 -5.42
N ASP A 229 -19.75 10.58 -5.40
CA ASP A 229 -20.85 9.64 -5.61
C ASP A 229 -21.83 9.67 -4.43
N THR A 230 -23.07 9.25 -4.68
CA THR A 230 -24.15 9.26 -3.67
C THR A 230 -23.94 8.26 -2.52
N CYS A 231 -23.17 7.22 -2.77
CA CYS A 231 -22.80 6.18 -1.81
C CYS A 231 -21.40 5.64 -2.14
N LEU A 232 -20.77 4.99 -1.16
CA LEU A 232 -19.48 4.34 -1.29
C LEU A 232 -19.64 2.95 -1.92
N ASP A 233 -19.11 2.77 -3.13
CA ASP A 233 -18.98 1.46 -3.77
C ASP A 233 -17.72 0.76 -3.25
N VAL A 234 -17.89 -0.25 -2.39
CA VAL A 234 -16.78 -0.91 -1.69
C VAL A 234 -15.93 -1.77 -2.65
N THR A 235 -16.52 -2.25 -3.75
CA THR A 235 -15.81 -3.07 -4.75
C THR A 235 -14.82 -2.27 -5.59
N ARG A 236 -14.95 -0.93 -5.60
CA ARG A 236 -13.96 -0.03 -6.22
C ARG A 236 -12.81 0.35 -5.31
N HIS A 237 -12.95 0.12 -4.01
CA HIS A 237 -12.00 0.54 -2.97
C HIS A 237 -11.19 -0.62 -2.41
N LEU A 238 -11.78 -1.81 -2.36
CA LEU A 238 -11.14 -3.01 -1.85
C LEU A 238 -10.42 -3.79 -2.96
N PRO A 239 -9.38 -4.56 -2.62
CA PRO A 239 -8.70 -5.44 -3.57
C PRO A 239 -9.68 -6.48 -4.15
N SER A 240 -9.19 -7.27 -5.12
CA SER A 240 -9.96 -8.34 -5.74
C SER A 240 -10.62 -9.26 -4.70
N PRO A 241 -11.83 -9.77 -4.98
CA PRO A 241 -12.55 -10.62 -4.05
C PRO A 241 -11.86 -11.98 -3.88
N ASP A 242 -12.25 -12.70 -2.83
CA ASP A 242 -11.92 -14.11 -2.67
C ASP A 242 -12.57 -14.97 -3.78
N LYS A 243 -12.28 -16.27 -3.76
CA LYS A 243 -12.84 -17.24 -4.72
C LYS A 243 -14.38 -17.32 -4.73
N ASN A 244 -15.04 -16.82 -3.69
CA ASN A 244 -16.50 -16.81 -3.55
C ASN A 244 -17.11 -15.46 -3.92
N GLY A 245 -16.31 -14.47 -4.35
CA GLY A 245 -16.77 -13.13 -4.66
C GLY A 245 -16.91 -12.20 -3.45
N VAL A 246 -16.37 -12.59 -2.29
CA VAL A 246 -16.40 -11.80 -1.06
C VAL A 246 -15.23 -10.81 -1.05
N TYR A 247 -15.53 -9.54 -0.86
CA TYR A 247 -14.56 -8.47 -0.68
C TYR A 247 -14.29 -8.28 0.80
N SER A 248 -13.02 -8.14 1.15
CA SER A 248 -12.61 -7.88 2.52
C SER A 248 -11.44 -6.89 2.54
N ALA A 249 -11.58 -5.85 3.34
CA ALA A 249 -10.54 -4.94 3.76
C ALA A 249 -9.51 -5.64 4.65
N SER A 250 -9.91 -6.67 5.40
CA SER A 250 -8.99 -7.45 6.24
C SER A 250 -7.98 -8.26 5.41
N CYS A 251 -8.35 -8.69 4.21
CA CYS A 251 -7.43 -9.37 3.27
C CYS A 251 -6.31 -8.46 2.73
N GLY A 252 -6.39 -7.14 2.96
CA GLY A 252 -5.38 -6.16 2.58
C GLY A 252 -4.37 -5.83 3.70
N ASP A 253 -4.46 -6.45 4.88
CA ASP A 253 -3.44 -6.25 5.91
C ASP A 253 -2.14 -6.94 5.50
N TRP A 254 -1.16 -6.13 5.09
CA TRP A 254 0.19 -6.55 4.72
C TRP A 254 0.98 -7.15 5.89
N THR A 255 0.39 -7.29 7.08
CA THR A 255 0.99 -8.00 8.21
C THR A 255 1.00 -9.53 8.03
N GLY A 256 0.23 -10.07 7.08
CA GLY A 256 0.12 -11.52 6.88
C GLY A 256 -0.71 -12.23 7.93
#